data_AF-A0ABD3FT68-F1
#
_entry.id   AF-A0ABD3FT68-F1
#
_cell.length_a   1.000
_cell.length_b   1.000
_cell.length_c   1.000
_cell.angle_alpha   90.00
_cell.angle_beta   90.00
_cell.angle_gamma   90.00
#
_symmetry.space_group_name_H-M   'P 1'
#
loop_
_entity.id
_entity.type
_entity.pdbx_description
1 polymer ?
#
loop_
_entity_poly.entity_id
_entity_poly.type
_entity_poly.pdbx_seq_one_letter_code
_entity_poly.pdbx_strand_id
1 'polypeptide(L)'
;MSVYPSDSKALGVLLGCQRKLRAFLTVSEQCCLSRVSWWLYHSAGAQTTAHGQLRTADEEVQRLHARLTRGGRSRTKVKLSVAQVRVLLNDLQLVATGIRPSCLVDCCALTKEQVTLLLDFESHWTHIRAVMLEGDVFFVNVEAFIREKMTFGLYYQMYVDVSANLATPQLLSDVTRLQTLSTWTITTCKSLLSAPQVLKLKRPPLLNATALAGILLCYPCTYDILVDTEGATDDWSEQENCLAMCPLYLLQTVAIRSQLELPLQDFSVPQNLLHKRRCFNDGEAAHDIDSLPLLNHLRTLCRLQVQKAIDRSSLDDIQVQVRVSCRTLPRVAL
;
A
#
# COMPACT_ATOMS: atom_id res chain seq x y z
N MET A 1 -8.47 17.10 -40.28
CA MET A 1 -7.01 17.03 -40.02
C MET A 1 -6.74 17.56 -38.62
N SER A 2 -5.68 17.04 -37.97
CA SER A 2 -5.32 17.07 -36.53
C SER A 2 -6.03 15.97 -35.71
N VAL A 3 -5.69 14.69 -35.84
CA VAL A 3 -4.53 13.92 -35.29
C VAL A 3 -4.42 14.01 -33.76
N TYR A 4 -5.13 13.11 -33.06
CA TYR A 4 -4.93 12.78 -31.64
C TYR A 4 -4.51 11.31 -31.50
N PRO A 5 -3.69 10.94 -30.50
CA PRO A 5 -2.91 9.71 -30.52
C PRO A 5 -3.77 8.51 -30.11
N SER A 6 -4.28 7.78 -31.10
CA SER A 6 -5.05 6.55 -30.92
C SER A 6 -4.25 5.36 -30.36
N ASP A 7 -2.93 5.50 -30.19
CA ASP A 7 -2.01 4.41 -29.80
C ASP A 7 -1.38 4.56 -28.40
N SER A 8 -1.98 5.36 -27.51
CA SER A 8 -1.49 5.46 -26.14
C SER A 8 -1.86 4.21 -25.32
N LYS A 9 -0.85 3.42 -24.91
CA LYS A 9 -0.99 2.29 -23.97
C LYS A 9 -1.73 2.68 -22.67
N ALA A 10 -1.61 3.94 -22.24
CA ALA A 10 -2.33 4.47 -21.07
C ALA A 10 -3.85 4.53 -21.31
N LEU A 11 -4.28 4.82 -22.55
CA LEU A 11 -5.68 4.78 -22.95
C LEU A 11 -6.25 3.36 -22.88
N GLY A 12 -5.47 2.35 -23.30
CA GLY A 12 -5.87 0.93 -23.22
C GLY A 12 -6.11 0.43 -21.79
N VAL A 13 -5.31 0.89 -20.83
CA VAL A 13 -5.45 0.54 -19.40
C VAL A 13 -6.70 1.17 -18.78
N LEU A 14 -6.99 2.43 -19.14
CA LEU A 14 -8.19 3.14 -18.69
C LEU A 14 -9.47 2.51 -19.28
N LEU A 15 -9.44 2.12 -20.56
CA LEU A 15 -10.53 1.41 -21.24
C LEU A 15 -10.81 0.01 -20.65
N GLY A 16 -9.77 -0.69 -20.18
CA GLY A 16 -9.91 -1.97 -19.48
C GLY A 16 -10.56 -1.83 -18.09
N CYS A 17 -10.25 -0.77 -17.35
CA CYS A 17 -10.82 -0.50 -16.03
C CYS A 17 -12.31 -0.17 -16.09
N GLN A 18 -12.73 0.60 -17.09
CA GLN A 18 -14.12 1.02 -17.29
C GLN A 18 -15.08 -0.14 -17.60
N ARG A 19 -14.63 -1.14 -18.37
CA ARG A 19 -15.42 -2.34 -18.72
C ARG A 19 -15.79 -3.18 -17.50
N LYS A 20 -14.83 -3.35 -16.60
CA LYS A 20 -15.01 -4.17 -15.40
C LYS A 20 -15.91 -3.47 -14.39
N LEU A 21 -15.83 -2.14 -14.27
CA LEU A 21 -16.72 -1.36 -13.41
C LEU A 21 -18.21 -1.47 -13.83
N ARG A 22 -18.52 -1.47 -15.14
CA ARG A 22 -19.91 -1.61 -15.62
C ARG A 22 -20.57 -2.94 -15.30
N ALA A 23 -19.79 -4.02 -15.19
CA ALA A 23 -20.32 -5.34 -14.86
C ALA A 23 -20.85 -5.43 -13.41
N PHE A 24 -20.53 -4.45 -12.56
CA PHE A 24 -20.86 -4.45 -11.12
C PHE A 24 -21.73 -3.27 -10.67
N LEU A 25 -22.15 -2.38 -11.59
CA LEU A 25 -22.98 -1.21 -11.28
C LEU A 25 -24.42 -1.44 -11.76
N THR A 26 -25.39 -1.02 -10.96
CA THR A 26 -26.82 -1.06 -11.31
C THR A 26 -27.16 -0.06 -12.43
N VAL A 27 -28.27 -0.28 -13.14
CA VAL A 27 -28.70 0.57 -14.27
C VAL A 27 -28.86 2.05 -13.86
N SER A 28 -29.27 2.30 -12.61
CA SER A 28 -29.40 3.65 -12.04
C SER A 28 -28.04 4.36 -11.89
N GLU A 29 -27.01 3.66 -11.41
CA GLU A 29 -25.66 4.17 -11.22
C GLU A 29 -24.94 4.41 -12.57
N GLN A 30 -25.27 3.60 -13.58
CA GLN A 30 -24.78 3.78 -14.94
C GLN A 30 -25.34 5.06 -15.60
N CYS A 31 -26.59 5.43 -15.32
CA CYS A 31 -27.22 6.67 -15.82
C CYS A 31 -26.63 7.94 -15.20
N CYS A 32 -26.16 7.88 -13.95
CA CYS A 32 -25.45 9.00 -13.32
C CYS A 32 -24.05 9.21 -13.91
N LEU A 33 -23.36 8.11 -14.28
CA LEU A 33 -22.05 8.15 -14.92
C LEU A 33 -22.09 8.59 -16.39
N SER A 34 -23.16 8.23 -17.12
CA SER A 34 -23.32 8.59 -18.54
C SER A 34 -23.58 10.08 -18.77
N ARG A 35 -24.12 10.80 -17.78
CA ARG A 35 -24.23 12.27 -17.80
C ARG A 35 -22.90 13.00 -17.67
N VAL A 36 -21.84 12.32 -17.22
CA VAL A 36 -20.55 12.95 -16.87
C VAL A 36 -19.47 12.73 -17.94
N SER A 37 -19.63 11.78 -18.88
CA SER A 37 -18.63 11.59 -19.94
C SER A 37 -19.15 10.88 -21.18
N TRP A 38 -19.11 11.60 -22.31
CA TRP A 38 -19.45 11.14 -23.67
C TRP A 38 -18.51 10.05 -24.23
N TRP A 39 -17.32 9.90 -23.64
CA TRP A 39 -16.22 9.03 -24.05
C TRP A 39 -16.49 7.53 -23.80
N LEU A 40 -17.62 7.23 -23.18
CA LEU A 40 -18.04 5.93 -22.66
C LEU A 40 -18.56 4.94 -23.73
N TYR A 41 -18.62 5.33 -25.00
CA TYR A 41 -19.37 4.59 -26.02
C TYR A 41 -18.57 3.53 -26.81
N HIS A 42 -17.22 3.49 -26.79
CA HIS A 42 -16.47 2.59 -27.68
C HIS A 42 -15.19 1.91 -27.12
N SER A 43 -15.12 0.57 -27.28
CA SER A 43 -13.91 -0.30 -27.49
C SER A 43 -13.15 -1.01 -26.32
N ALA A 44 -12.18 -1.91 -26.66
CA ALA A 44 -11.89 -3.24 -26.05
C ALA A 44 -10.44 -3.73 -25.83
N GLY A 45 -10.19 -4.40 -24.67
CA GLY A 45 -9.47 -5.70 -24.43
C GLY A 45 -7.92 -5.85 -24.50
N ALA A 46 -7.30 -6.49 -23.48
CA ALA A 46 -6.14 -7.45 -23.52
C ALA A 46 -5.65 -7.92 -22.11
N GLN A 47 -5.14 -9.17 -21.98
CA GLN A 47 -4.65 -9.86 -20.74
C GLN A 47 -3.20 -10.38 -20.91
N THR A 48 -2.44 -10.53 -19.81
CA THR A 48 -1.12 -11.21 -19.75
C THR A 48 -1.02 -12.14 -18.52
N THR A 49 -0.33 -13.27 -18.67
CA THR A 49 -0.21 -14.40 -17.73
C THR A 49 1.22 -14.61 -17.20
N ALA A 50 1.40 -14.80 -15.89
CA ALA A 50 2.62 -15.35 -15.30
C ALA A 50 2.29 -16.33 -14.15
N HIS A 51 2.86 -17.54 -14.20
CA HIS A 51 2.69 -18.64 -13.22
C HIS A 51 3.71 -18.56 -12.08
N GLY A 52 3.27 -18.49 -10.83
CA GLY A 52 4.13 -18.52 -9.63
C GLY A 52 3.58 -19.45 -8.53
N GLN A 53 4.29 -20.54 -8.25
CA GLN A 53 3.94 -21.47 -7.16
C GLN A 53 4.41 -20.93 -5.80
N LEU A 54 3.48 -20.81 -4.84
CA LEU A 54 3.70 -20.29 -3.49
C LEU A 54 4.36 -21.33 -2.55
N ARG A 55 5.58 -21.81 -2.86
CA ARG A 55 6.38 -22.66 -1.94
C ARG A 55 7.88 -22.45 -2.17
N THR A 56 8.58 -21.91 -1.17
CA THR A 56 10.05 -21.98 -1.08
C THR A 56 10.44 -23.21 -0.26
N ALA A 57 11.41 -24.00 -0.74
CA ALA A 57 11.86 -25.20 -0.02
C ALA A 57 12.73 -24.82 1.20
N ASP A 58 12.57 -25.52 2.32
CA ASP A 58 13.28 -25.21 3.58
C ASP A 58 14.81 -25.20 3.45
N GLU A 59 15.36 -26.01 2.55
CA GLU A 59 16.80 -26.02 2.26
C GLU A 59 17.28 -24.71 1.60
N GLU A 60 16.47 -24.10 0.75
CA GLU A 60 16.81 -22.86 0.05
C GLU A 60 16.78 -21.68 1.02
N VAL A 61 15.82 -21.67 1.94
CA VAL A 61 15.74 -20.71 3.05
C VAL A 61 17.01 -20.80 3.91
N GLN A 62 17.46 -22.02 4.23
CA GLN A 62 18.69 -22.23 5.00
C GLN A 62 19.95 -21.79 4.24
N ARG A 63 20.05 -22.06 2.94
CA ARG A 63 21.17 -21.59 2.10
C ARG A 63 21.21 -20.07 2.00
N LEU A 64 20.06 -19.43 1.84
CA LEU A 64 19.96 -17.97 1.82
C LEU A 64 20.33 -17.37 3.17
N HIS A 65 19.82 -17.92 4.27
CA HIS A 65 20.20 -17.53 5.62
C HIS A 65 21.73 -17.64 5.84
N ALA A 66 22.36 -18.73 5.37
CA ALA A 66 23.81 -18.89 5.44
C ALA A 66 24.56 -17.81 4.62
N ARG A 67 24.04 -17.40 3.45
CA ARG A 67 24.63 -16.32 2.64
C ARG A 67 24.49 -14.95 3.33
N LEU A 68 23.31 -14.66 3.87
CA LEU A 68 23.01 -13.41 4.58
C LEU A 68 23.87 -13.25 5.85
N THR A 69 24.26 -14.36 6.49
CA THR A 69 25.08 -14.38 7.69
C THR A 69 26.59 -14.45 7.41
N ARG A 70 27.03 -15.04 6.29
CA ARG A 70 28.47 -15.12 5.91
C ARG A 70 29.08 -13.78 5.46
N GLY A 71 28.27 -12.83 5.01
CA GLY A 71 28.73 -11.53 4.48
C GLY A 71 29.14 -10.46 5.50
N GLY A 72 29.22 -10.78 6.80
CA GLY A 72 29.43 -9.77 7.86
C GLY A 72 30.55 -10.11 8.84
N ARG A 73 31.77 -9.61 8.63
CA ARG A 73 32.83 -9.56 9.66
C ARG A 73 32.71 -8.40 10.66
N SER A 74 31.55 -7.73 10.73
CA SER A 74 31.34 -6.60 11.63
C SER A 74 30.53 -7.01 12.86
N ARG A 75 31.06 -6.69 14.05
CA ARG A 75 30.56 -7.08 15.38
C ARG A 75 29.18 -6.50 15.75
N THR A 76 28.59 -5.62 14.93
CA THR A 76 27.37 -4.85 15.24
C THR A 76 26.19 -5.11 14.30
N LYS A 77 26.23 -6.15 13.44
CA LYS A 77 25.12 -6.44 12.53
C LYS A 77 24.04 -7.32 13.18
N VAL A 78 22.78 -6.87 13.11
CA VAL A 78 21.60 -7.67 13.46
C VAL A 78 21.61 -8.96 12.63
N LYS A 79 21.53 -10.11 13.31
CA LYS A 79 21.48 -11.42 12.67
C LYS A 79 20.03 -11.81 12.46
N LEU A 80 19.59 -11.83 11.20
CA LEU A 80 18.31 -12.40 10.81
C LEU A 80 18.26 -13.87 11.22
N SER A 81 17.22 -14.27 11.93
CA SER A 81 16.90 -15.68 12.17
C SER A 81 16.33 -16.35 10.92
N VAL A 82 16.40 -17.68 10.84
CA VAL A 82 15.78 -18.47 9.76
C VAL A 82 14.28 -18.18 9.64
N ALA A 83 13.58 -18.00 10.77
CA ALA A 83 12.16 -17.66 10.79
C ALA A 83 11.89 -16.29 10.14
N GLN A 84 12.70 -15.27 10.46
CA GLN A 84 12.59 -13.95 9.85
C GLN A 84 12.88 -13.98 8.34
N VAL A 85 13.86 -14.77 7.90
CA VAL A 85 14.14 -14.96 6.46
C VAL A 85 12.94 -15.63 5.76
N ARG A 86 12.30 -16.62 6.40
CA ARG A 86 11.11 -17.28 5.84
C ARG A 86 9.94 -16.32 5.70
N VAL A 87 9.65 -15.52 6.72
CA VAL A 87 8.59 -14.48 6.65
C VAL A 87 8.89 -13.50 5.52
N LEU A 88 10.14 -13.01 5.44
CA LEU A 88 10.55 -12.07 4.42
C LEU A 88 10.41 -12.63 3.00
N LEU A 89 10.78 -13.89 2.77
CA LEU A 89 10.60 -14.56 1.48
C LEU A 89 9.13 -14.72 1.11
N ASN A 90 8.26 -15.04 2.08
CA ASN A 90 6.82 -15.12 1.85
C ASN A 90 6.25 -13.75 1.43
N ASP A 91 6.63 -12.68 2.13
CA ASP A 91 6.21 -11.32 1.78
C ASP A 91 6.73 -10.90 0.41
N LEU A 92 8.00 -11.18 0.13
CA LEU A 92 8.61 -10.95 -1.19
C LEU A 92 7.89 -11.70 -2.29
N GLN A 93 7.43 -12.92 -2.03
CA GLN A 93 6.68 -13.69 -3.03
C GLN A 93 5.29 -13.09 -3.31
N LEU A 94 4.61 -12.56 -2.29
CA LEU A 94 3.36 -11.81 -2.47
C LEU A 94 3.59 -10.52 -3.27
N VAL A 95 4.74 -9.86 -3.09
CA VAL A 95 5.15 -8.71 -3.89
C VAL A 95 5.51 -9.13 -5.32
N ALA A 96 6.29 -10.19 -5.49
CA ALA A 96 6.70 -10.73 -6.79
C ALA A 96 5.50 -11.09 -7.67
N THR A 97 4.49 -11.73 -7.10
CA THR A 97 3.24 -12.07 -7.81
C THR A 97 2.37 -10.84 -8.12
N GLY A 98 2.67 -9.70 -7.49
CA GLY A 98 1.93 -8.45 -7.67
C GLY A 98 0.58 -8.41 -6.96
N ILE A 99 0.29 -9.41 -6.11
CA ILE A 99 -0.86 -9.43 -5.21
C ILE A 99 -0.74 -8.28 -4.21
N ARG A 100 0.47 -8.11 -3.67
CA ARG A 100 0.84 -6.97 -2.84
C ARG A 100 1.70 -6.02 -3.68
N PRO A 101 1.38 -4.71 -3.76
CA PRO A 101 2.21 -3.76 -4.51
C PRO A 101 3.60 -3.60 -3.90
N SER A 102 3.69 -3.68 -2.58
CA SER A 102 4.91 -3.44 -1.82
C SER A 102 4.82 -3.97 -0.39
N CYS A 103 5.95 -4.18 0.27
CA CYS A 103 6.02 -4.52 1.69
C CYS A 103 7.19 -3.80 2.38
N LEU A 104 7.06 -3.53 3.67
CA LEU A 104 8.11 -3.01 4.55
C LEU A 104 8.79 -4.18 5.26
N VAL A 105 10.11 -4.10 5.43
CA VAL A 105 10.88 -5.03 6.25
C VAL A 105 10.97 -4.51 7.69
N ASP A 106 10.00 -4.88 8.51
CA ASP A 106 9.84 -4.42 9.90
C ASP A 106 10.90 -4.99 10.87
N CYS A 107 11.58 -6.07 10.48
CA CYS A 107 12.31 -6.90 11.44
C CYS A 107 13.77 -6.50 11.67
N CYS A 108 14.42 -5.80 10.73
CA CYS A 108 15.87 -5.61 10.70
C CYS A 108 16.30 -4.41 9.83
N ALA A 109 17.28 -3.64 10.31
CA ALA A 109 18.06 -2.75 9.45
C ALA A 109 18.89 -3.58 8.45
N LEU A 110 18.40 -3.73 7.22
CA LEU A 110 19.11 -4.45 6.16
C LEU A 110 20.13 -3.53 5.48
N THR A 111 21.34 -4.03 5.27
CA THR A 111 22.32 -3.31 4.46
C THR A 111 22.00 -3.46 2.97
N LYS A 112 22.50 -2.52 2.15
CA LYS A 112 22.32 -2.57 0.68
C LYS A 112 22.72 -3.92 0.10
N GLU A 113 23.81 -4.51 0.59
CA GLU A 113 24.33 -5.79 0.14
C GLU A 113 23.38 -6.96 0.49
N GLN A 114 22.78 -6.94 1.68
CA GLN A 114 21.80 -7.95 2.09
C GLN A 114 20.53 -7.86 1.24
N VAL A 115 20.07 -6.64 0.96
CA VAL A 115 18.94 -6.39 0.07
C VAL A 115 19.21 -6.89 -1.35
N THR A 116 20.40 -6.62 -1.91
CA THR A 116 20.79 -7.15 -3.21
C THR A 116 20.80 -8.69 -3.20
N LEU A 117 21.36 -9.32 -2.16
CA LEU A 117 21.39 -10.79 -2.05
C LEU A 117 19.99 -11.41 -1.98
N LEU A 118 19.02 -10.73 -1.36
CA LEU A 118 17.61 -11.16 -1.32
C LEU A 118 16.96 -11.07 -2.69
N LEU A 119 17.23 -10.00 -3.44
CA LEU A 119 16.72 -9.81 -4.79
C LEU A 119 17.36 -10.78 -5.80
N ASP A 120 18.62 -11.14 -5.60
CA ASP A 120 19.35 -12.13 -6.38
C ASP A 120 19.00 -13.58 -6.01
N PHE A 121 18.17 -13.79 -4.98
CA PHE A 121 17.75 -15.13 -4.57
C PHE A 121 16.95 -15.82 -5.69
N GLU A 122 16.13 -15.04 -6.40
CA GLU A 122 15.27 -15.51 -7.47
C GLU A 122 15.46 -14.69 -8.74
N SER A 123 15.97 -15.34 -9.79
CA SER A 123 16.32 -14.69 -11.05
C SER A 123 15.13 -14.06 -11.79
N HIS A 124 13.91 -14.46 -11.43
CA HIS A 124 12.67 -13.99 -12.02
C HIS A 124 12.12 -12.71 -11.37
N TRP A 125 12.71 -12.19 -10.29
CA TRP A 125 12.28 -10.96 -9.60
C TRP A 125 12.82 -9.66 -10.25
N THR A 126 12.91 -9.65 -11.58
CA THR A 126 13.45 -8.53 -12.37
C THR A 126 12.58 -7.27 -12.32
N HIS A 127 11.32 -7.41 -11.92
CA HIS A 127 10.32 -6.34 -11.77
C HIS A 127 10.18 -5.84 -10.32
N ILE A 128 10.90 -6.44 -9.37
CA ILE A 128 10.95 -5.99 -7.98
C ILE A 128 12.10 -4.98 -7.83
N ARG A 129 11.86 -3.93 -7.07
CA ARG A 129 12.86 -2.96 -6.63
C ARG A 129 12.86 -2.90 -5.12
N ALA A 130 14.02 -2.74 -4.52
CA ALA A 130 14.12 -2.32 -3.14
C ALA A 130 14.26 -0.81 -3.06
N VAL A 131 13.47 -0.17 -2.21
CA VAL A 131 13.54 1.25 -1.88
C VAL A 131 14.06 1.35 -0.45
N MET A 132 15.21 1.98 -0.28
CA MET A 132 15.75 2.32 1.03
C MET A 132 15.37 3.77 1.35
N LEU A 133 14.65 3.98 2.45
CA LEU A 133 14.22 5.29 2.93
C LEU A 133 14.58 5.38 4.42
N GLU A 134 15.55 6.22 4.76
CA GLU A 134 15.93 6.52 6.16
C GLU A 134 16.21 5.28 7.04
N GLY A 135 16.78 4.23 6.44
CA GLY A 135 17.12 2.99 7.14
C GLY A 135 16.11 1.87 6.91
N ASP A 136 14.87 2.21 6.55
CA ASP A 136 13.85 1.24 6.20
C ASP A 136 14.01 0.73 4.78
N VAL A 137 13.59 -0.52 4.58
CA VAL A 137 13.64 -1.18 3.28
C VAL A 137 12.24 -1.60 2.89
N PHE A 138 11.82 -1.12 1.72
CA PHE A 138 10.58 -1.51 1.08
C PHE A 138 10.91 -2.34 -0.15
N PHE A 139 10.26 -3.49 -0.32
CA PHE A 139 10.26 -4.18 -1.60
C PHE A 139 9.02 -3.81 -2.38
N VAL A 140 9.19 -3.44 -3.65
CA VAL A 140 8.15 -2.85 -4.48
C VAL A 140 8.09 -3.59 -5.81
N ASN A 141 6.93 -4.13 -6.13
CA ASN A 141 6.64 -4.56 -7.49
C ASN A 141 6.29 -3.33 -8.31
N VAL A 142 7.20 -2.94 -9.22
CA VAL A 142 7.11 -1.65 -9.93
C VAL A 142 5.81 -1.53 -10.70
N GLU A 143 5.40 -2.58 -11.41
CA GLU A 143 4.17 -2.56 -12.20
C GLU A 143 2.94 -2.45 -11.31
N ALA A 144 2.86 -3.28 -10.26
CA ALA A 144 1.72 -3.28 -9.35
C ALA A 144 1.61 -1.94 -8.61
N PHE A 145 2.72 -1.41 -8.11
CA PHE A 145 2.77 -0.13 -7.41
C PHE A 145 2.31 1.04 -8.29
N ILE A 146 2.90 1.18 -9.49
CA ILE A 146 2.53 2.27 -10.41
C ILE A 146 1.07 2.15 -10.82
N ARG A 147 0.60 0.94 -11.11
CA ARG A 147 -0.80 0.69 -11.43
C ARG A 147 -1.73 1.12 -10.31
N GLU A 148 -1.44 0.77 -9.06
CA GLU A 148 -2.26 1.19 -7.92
C GLU A 148 -2.31 2.72 -7.82
N LYS A 149 -1.15 3.39 -7.90
CA LYS A 149 -1.06 4.86 -7.89
C LYS A 149 -1.78 5.52 -9.07
N MET A 150 -1.86 4.87 -10.23
CA MET A 150 -2.58 5.37 -11.40
C MET A 150 -4.09 5.08 -11.36
N THR A 151 -4.51 3.94 -10.81
CA THR A 151 -5.90 3.47 -10.83
C THR A 151 -6.74 4.15 -9.76
N PHE A 152 -6.18 4.26 -8.56
CA PHE A 152 -6.84 4.88 -7.42
C PHE A 152 -6.32 6.30 -7.17
N GLY A 153 -5.36 6.77 -7.99
CA GLY A 153 -4.82 8.12 -7.89
C GLY A 153 -4.28 8.45 -6.50
N LEU A 154 -3.96 9.73 -6.31
CA LEU A 154 -3.80 10.32 -4.98
C LEU A 154 -5.14 10.81 -4.41
N TYR A 155 -6.19 10.82 -5.24
CA TYR A 155 -7.51 11.38 -4.94
C TYR A 155 -8.34 10.54 -3.97
N TYR A 156 -8.11 9.22 -3.93
CA TYR A 156 -8.82 8.32 -3.02
C TYR A 156 -7.99 7.98 -1.77
N GLN A 157 -6.78 8.52 -1.65
CA GLN A 157 -5.92 8.36 -0.49
C GLN A 157 -6.31 9.40 0.58
N MET A 158 -6.67 8.92 1.77
CA MET A 158 -6.94 9.77 2.93
C MET A 158 -5.61 10.15 3.58
N TYR A 159 -5.24 11.42 3.49
CA TYR A 159 -4.14 11.96 4.27
C TYR A 159 -4.68 12.50 5.59
N VAL A 160 -4.09 12.05 6.69
CA VAL A 160 -4.58 12.34 8.02
C VAL A 160 -3.47 12.99 8.83
N ASP A 161 -3.72 14.22 9.27
CA ASP A 161 -2.88 14.91 10.22
C ASP A 161 -3.10 14.34 11.63
N VAL A 162 -2.00 13.90 12.23
CA VAL A 162 -1.95 13.31 13.57
C VAL A 162 -0.99 14.05 14.50
N SER A 163 -0.67 15.30 14.17
CA SER A 163 0.20 16.16 14.99
C SER A 163 -0.23 16.20 16.46
N ALA A 164 0.74 16.17 17.38
CA ALA A 164 0.50 16.06 18.82
C ALA A 164 -0.37 17.20 19.41
N ASN A 165 -0.36 18.37 18.78
CA ASN A 165 -1.16 19.53 19.18
C ASN A 165 -2.66 19.38 18.87
N LEU A 166 -3.07 18.34 18.14
CA LEU A 166 -4.47 18.09 17.82
C LEU A 166 -5.17 17.31 18.94
N ALA A 167 -6.39 17.73 19.28
CA ALA A 167 -7.24 16.95 20.20
C ALA A 167 -7.75 15.64 19.58
N THR A 168 -7.91 15.59 18.25
CA THR A 168 -8.29 14.40 17.49
C THR A 168 -7.71 14.46 16.08
N PRO A 169 -7.45 13.32 15.42
CA PRO A 169 -6.97 13.28 14.04
C PRO A 169 -7.86 14.06 13.07
N GLN A 170 -7.26 14.70 12.08
CA GLN A 170 -7.96 15.52 11.09
C GLN A 170 -7.56 15.14 9.67
N LEU A 171 -8.47 15.34 8.70
CA LEU A 171 -8.09 15.19 7.29
C LEU A 171 -7.19 16.35 6.89
N LEU A 172 -6.09 16.03 6.23
CA LEU A 172 -5.17 17.03 5.71
C LEU A 172 -5.84 17.83 4.59
N SER A 173 -5.94 19.14 4.76
CA SER A 173 -6.48 20.08 3.76
C SER A 173 -5.44 21.00 3.14
N ASP A 174 -4.19 20.96 3.63
CA ASP A 174 -3.10 21.79 3.11
C ASP A 174 -2.74 21.37 1.68
N VAL A 175 -3.15 22.19 0.71
CA VAL A 175 -2.93 21.96 -0.72
C VAL A 175 -1.45 21.89 -1.05
N THR A 176 -0.60 22.69 -0.40
CA THR A 176 0.84 22.72 -0.67
C THR A 176 1.51 21.43 -0.18
N ARG A 177 1.08 20.93 0.98
CA ARG A 177 1.51 19.64 1.51
C ARG A 177 1.09 18.49 0.59
N LEU A 178 -0.18 18.47 0.19
CA LEU A 178 -0.72 17.47 -0.73
C LEU A 178 -0.01 17.49 -2.08
N GLN A 179 0.32 18.68 -2.61
CA GLN A 179 1.11 18.82 -3.83
C GLN A 179 2.54 18.27 -3.66
N THR A 180 3.14 18.45 -2.49
CA THR A 180 4.49 17.94 -2.18
C THR A 180 4.48 16.40 -2.14
N LEU A 181 3.50 15.80 -1.45
CA LEU A 181 3.28 14.34 -1.43
C LEU A 181 3.03 13.79 -2.84
N SER A 182 2.23 14.51 -3.64
CA SER A 182 1.93 14.15 -5.03
C SER A 182 3.19 14.15 -5.90
N THR A 183 3.97 15.22 -5.79
CA THR A 183 5.21 15.41 -6.56
C THR A 183 6.24 14.36 -6.18
N TRP A 184 6.37 14.08 -4.89
CA TRP A 184 7.24 13.02 -4.40
C TRP A 184 6.80 11.64 -4.91
N THR A 185 5.50 11.33 -4.89
CA THR A 185 4.97 10.06 -5.39
C THR A 185 5.27 9.88 -6.88
N ILE A 186 5.01 10.90 -7.70
CA ILE A 186 5.28 10.87 -9.14
C ILE A 186 6.79 10.69 -9.41
N THR A 187 7.62 11.41 -8.67
CA THR A 187 9.08 11.32 -8.79
C THR A 187 9.57 9.92 -8.43
N THR A 188 9.04 9.36 -7.34
CA THR A 188 9.34 7.99 -6.90
C THR A 188 8.92 6.96 -7.95
N CYS A 189 7.72 7.08 -8.54
CA CYS A 189 7.29 6.23 -9.64
C CYS A 189 8.24 6.29 -10.84
N LYS A 190 8.68 7.50 -11.23
CA LYS A 190 9.67 7.67 -12.32
C LYS A 190 11.00 7.01 -11.97
N SER A 191 11.49 7.22 -10.75
CA SER A 191 12.72 6.59 -10.29
C SER A 191 12.61 5.06 -10.30
N LEU A 192 11.49 4.49 -9.83
CA LEU A 192 11.28 3.04 -9.86
C LEU A 192 11.32 2.44 -11.29
N LEU A 193 10.86 3.18 -12.29
CA LEU A 193 10.92 2.76 -13.69
C LEU A 193 12.34 2.80 -14.27
N SER A 194 13.15 3.79 -13.88
CA SER A 194 14.48 4.02 -14.45
C SER A 194 15.64 3.44 -13.63
N ALA A 195 15.40 3.12 -12.36
CA ALA A 195 16.45 2.78 -11.40
C ALA A 195 16.94 1.32 -11.50
N PRO A 196 18.19 1.07 -11.05
CA PRO A 196 18.66 -0.28 -10.76
C PRO A 196 17.83 -0.95 -9.66
N GLN A 197 18.09 -2.23 -9.38
CA GLN A 197 17.28 -3.04 -8.47
C GLN A 197 17.15 -2.48 -7.04
N VAL A 198 18.10 -1.64 -6.60
CA VAL A 198 18.07 -0.98 -5.28
C VAL A 198 18.15 0.53 -5.44
N LEU A 199 17.12 1.22 -4.96
CA LEU A 199 16.94 2.67 -4.99
C LEU A 199 17.11 3.23 -3.57
N LYS A 200 17.96 4.24 -3.41
CA LYS A 200 18.05 5.01 -2.16
C LYS A 200 17.31 6.33 -2.34
N LEU A 201 16.24 6.52 -1.58
CA LEU A 201 15.48 7.76 -1.57
C LEU A 201 15.89 8.61 -0.38
N LYS A 202 15.86 9.92 -0.60
CA LYS A 202 15.95 10.90 0.48
C LYS A 202 14.54 11.40 0.78
N ARG A 203 14.21 11.48 2.06
CA ARG A 203 13.00 12.15 2.53
C ARG A 203 13.10 13.64 2.21
N PRO A 204 12.07 14.26 1.61
CA PRO A 204 11.99 15.71 1.53
C PRO A 204 11.84 16.28 2.95
N PRO A 205 12.53 17.38 3.30
CA PRO A 205 12.55 17.91 4.67
C PRO A 205 11.17 18.31 5.18
N LEU A 206 10.26 18.64 4.27
CA LEU A 206 8.88 18.94 4.63
C LEU A 206 8.16 17.65 5.07
N LEU A 207 8.30 16.53 4.36
CA LEU A 207 7.48 15.35 4.57
C LEU A 207 8.03 14.47 5.71
N ASN A 208 7.15 13.92 6.55
CA ASN A 208 7.58 12.95 7.56
C ASN A 208 7.78 11.55 6.94
N ALA A 209 8.54 10.70 7.62
CA ALA A 209 8.90 9.38 7.10
C ALA A 209 7.69 8.42 7.08
N THR A 210 6.80 8.51 8.09
CA THR A 210 5.53 7.77 8.17
C THR A 210 4.63 7.99 6.95
N ALA A 211 4.47 9.24 6.47
CA ALA A 211 3.61 9.52 5.32
C ALA A 211 4.20 8.88 4.05
N LEU A 212 5.52 8.95 3.90
CA LEU A 212 6.22 8.32 2.78
C LEU A 212 6.10 6.78 2.84
N ALA A 213 6.22 6.19 4.02
CA ALA A 213 6.01 4.76 4.23
C ALA A 213 4.58 4.34 3.87
N GLY A 214 3.57 5.08 4.33
CA GLY A 214 2.16 4.82 3.96
C GLY A 214 1.90 4.93 2.45
N ILE A 215 2.53 5.90 1.78
CA ILE A 215 2.50 6.00 0.31
C ILE A 215 3.16 4.79 -0.33
N LEU A 216 4.36 4.40 0.11
CA LEU A 216 5.12 3.28 -0.43
C LEU A 216 4.37 1.96 -0.22
N LEU A 217 3.65 1.80 0.87
CA LEU A 217 2.81 0.63 1.20
C LEU A 217 1.44 0.62 0.52
N CYS A 218 1.14 1.66 -0.27
CA CYS A 218 -0.17 1.84 -0.90
C CYS A 218 -1.34 1.79 0.09
N TYR A 219 -1.15 2.32 1.31
CA TYR A 219 -2.23 2.38 2.28
C TYR A 219 -3.30 3.39 1.85
N PRO A 220 -4.60 3.02 1.92
CA PRO A 220 -5.69 3.96 1.64
C PRO A 220 -5.75 5.14 2.62
N CYS A 221 -5.24 4.95 3.84
CA CYS A 221 -5.10 5.98 4.86
C CYS A 221 -3.62 6.15 5.20
N THR A 222 -3.12 7.39 5.15
CA THR A 222 -1.72 7.72 5.38
C THR A 222 -1.64 8.82 6.42
N TYR A 223 -0.89 8.56 7.48
CA TYR A 223 -0.67 9.51 8.56
C TYR A 223 0.49 10.45 8.23
N ASP A 224 0.33 11.72 8.55
CA ASP A 224 1.32 12.78 8.40
C ASP A 224 1.35 13.62 9.69
N ILE A 225 2.51 14.17 10.03
CA ILE A 225 2.73 15.06 11.17
C ILE A 225 3.23 16.37 10.56
N LEU A 226 2.43 17.41 10.70
CA LEU A 226 2.72 18.73 10.10
C LEU A 226 3.61 19.57 10.99
N VAL A 227 3.42 19.46 12.30
CA VAL A 227 4.17 20.22 13.30
C VAL A 227 5.14 19.27 13.98
N ASP A 228 6.33 19.12 13.40
CA ASP A 228 7.46 18.59 14.14
C ASP A 228 7.83 19.67 15.17
N THR A 229 7.57 19.41 16.45
CA THR A 229 8.09 20.27 17.52
C THR A 229 9.59 20.41 17.35
N GLU A 230 10.08 21.64 17.29
CA GLU A 230 11.51 21.95 17.16
C GLU A 230 12.29 21.17 18.23
N GLY A 231 13.00 20.12 17.82
CA GLY A 231 13.72 19.22 18.73
C GLY A 231 13.38 17.74 18.62
N ALA A 232 12.42 17.33 17.78
CA ALA A 232 12.22 15.92 17.46
C ALA A 232 13.48 15.37 16.78
N THR A 233 14.20 14.49 17.49
CA THR A 233 15.31 13.73 16.92
C THR A 233 14.81 12.95 15.72
N ASP A 234 15.60 13.01 14.63
CA ASP A 234 15.38 12.46 13.27
C ASP A 234 15.28 10.91 13.23
N ASP A 235 15.00 10.29 14.38
CA ASP A 235 14.84 8.86 14.57
C ASP A 235 13.34 8.54 14.61
N TRP A 236 12.93 7.44 13.97
CA TRP A 236 11.62 6.77 14.09
C TRP A 236 11.18 6.42 15.54
N SER A 237 11.91 6.94 16.55
CA SER A 237 11.54 6.99 17.96
C SER A 237 10.11 7.50 18.18
N GLU A 238 9.51 7.14 19.32
CA GLU A 238 8.13 7.43 19.72
C GLU A 238 7.70 8.88 19.39
N GLN A 239 7.23 9.12 18.16
CA GLN A 239 6.75 10.43 17.74
C GLN A 239 5.45 10.69 18.49
N GLU A 240 5.43 11.72 19.32
CA GLU A 240 4.20 12.16 19.98
C GLU A 240 3.16 12.49 18.91
N ASN A 241 1.98 11.89 19.03
CA ASN A 241 0.90 12.05 18.08
C ASN A 241 -0.46 11.96 18.79
N CYS A 242 -1.50 12.47 18.14
CA CYS A 242 -2.84 12.51 18.72
C CYS A 242 -3.63 11.19 18.58
N LEU A 243 -2.98 10.07 18.22
CA LEU A 243 -3.66 8.76 18.08
C LEU A 243 -3.73 7.99 19.40
N ALA A 244 -2.99 8.41 20.42
CA ALA A 244 -3.08 7.81 21.75
C ALA A 244 -4.53 7.83 22.25
N MET A 245 -5.05 6.67 22.63
CA MET A 245 -6.45 6.46 23.04
C MET A 245 -7.50 6.86 22.00
N CYS A 246 -7.10 7.17 20.77
CA CYS A 246 -8.04 7.43 19.68
C CYS A 246 -8.68 6.11 19.25
N PRO A 247 -10.02 6.03 19.14
CA PRO A 247 -10.68 4.87 18.56
C PRO A 247 -10.32 4.73 17.07
N LEU A 248 -9.82 3.56 16.69
CA LEU A 248 -9.41 3.22 15.33
C LEU A 248 -10.26 2.08 14.78
N TYR A 249 -10.52 2.10 13.48
CA TYR A 249 -10.87 0.90 12.71
C TYR A 249 -9.58 0.28 12.17
N LEU A 250 -9.33 -0.97 12.52
CA LEU A 250 -8.29 -1.78 11.91
C LEU A 250 -8.91 -2.56 10.75
N LEU A 251 -8.46 -2.27 9.53
CA LEU A 251 -8.83 -2.98 8.33
C LEU A 251 -7.73 -3.98 7.99
N GLN A 252 -8.09 -5.25 7.94
CA GLN A 252 -7.19 -6.34 7.57
C GLN A 252 -7.72 -7.01 6.31
N THR A 253 -6.91 -6.98 5.26
CA THR A 253 -7.22 -7.62 3.98
C THR A 253 -6.48 -8.95 3.90
N VAL A 254 -7.24 -10.02 3.67
CA VAL A 254 -6.74 -11.39 3.70
C VAL A 254 -7.14 -12.09 2.40
N ALA A 255 -6.20 -12.80 1.79
CA ALA A 255 -6.47 -13.78 0.75
C ALA A 255 -6.63 -15.16 1.39
N ILE A 256 -7.71 -15.85 1.07
CA ILE A 256 -8.03 -17.19 1.58
C ILE A 256 -7.91 -18.17 0.43
N ARG A 257 -7.03 -19.17 0.58
CA ARG A 257 -6.83 -20.25 -0.41
C ARG A 257 -6.80 -21.58 0.30
N SER A 258 -7.74 -22.48 -0.02
CA SER A 258 -7.78 -23.84 0.55
C SER A 258 -7.65 -23.85 2.09
N GLN A 259 -8.38 -22.97 2.78
CA GLN A 259 -8.35 -22.74 4.24
C GLN A 259 -7.08 -22.08 4.81
N LEU A 260 -6.09 -21.76 3.97
CA LEU A 260 -4.94 -20.96 4.36
C LEU A 260 -5.28 -19.46 4.24
N GLU A 261 -5.03 -18.72 5.33
CA GLU A 261 -5.16 -17.27 5.36
C GLU A 261 -3.81 -16.61 5.11
N LEU A 262 -3.76 -15.77 4.07
CA LEU A 262 -2.60 -14.98 3.68
C LEU A 262 -2.90 -13.50 3.97
N PRO A 263 -2.31 -12.91 5.02
CA PRO A 263 -2.48 -11.49 5.29
C PRO A 263 -1.82 -10.67 4.17
N LEU A 264 -2.56 -9.72 3.60
CA LEU A 264 -2.10 -8.94 2.46
C LEU A 264 -1.83 -7.49 2.82
N GLN A 265 -2.70 -6.88 3.62
CA GLN A 265 -2.55 -5.48 3.98
C GLN A 265 -3.35 -5.19 5.23
N ASP A 266 -2.68 -4.63 6.23
CA ASP A 266 -3.27 -4.22 7.50
C ASP A 266 -2.99 -2.73 7.67
N PHE A 267 -4.04 -1.94 7.93
CA PHE A 267 -3.90 -0.51 8.21
C PHE A 267 -5.03 -0.04 9.12
N SER A 268 -4.83 1.12 9.74
CA SER A 268 -5.82 1.72 10.64
C SER A 268 -6.37 3.05 10.10
N VAL A 269 -7.59 3.39 10.52
CA VAL A 269 -8.26 4.65 10.20
C VAL A 269 -8.94 5.19 11.46
N PRO A 270 -8.77 6.48 11.80
CA PRO A 270 -9.45 7.08 12.95
C PRO A 270 -10.97 7.08 12.76
N GLN A 271 -11.70 6.57 13.76
CA GLN A 271 -13.14 6.44 13.67
C GLN A 271 -13.82 7.81 13.50
N ASN A 272 -13.35 8.85 14.18
CA ASN A 272 -13.90 10.20 14.11
C ASN A 272 -13.97 10.75 12.66
N LEU A 273 -13.05 10.35 11.78
CA LEU A 273 -13.04 10.78 10.38
C LEU A 273 -14.13 10.11 9.53
N LEU A 274 -14.57 8.91 9.92
CA LEU A 274 -15.61 8.17 9.21
C LEU A 274 -17.02 8.51 9.71
N HIS A 275 -17.14 9.01 10.95
CA HIS A 275 -18.42 9.36 11.58
C HIS A 275 -18.86 10.82 11.35
N LYS A 276 -17.93 11.74 11.07
CA LYS A 276 -18.17 13.20 10.98
C LYS A 276 -19.20 13.67 9.94
N ARG A 277 -19.80 12.79 9.11
CA ARG A 277 -20.91 13.14 8.21
C ARG A 277 -22.32 12.93 8.78
N ARG A 278 -22.48 12.35 9.98
CA ARG A 278 -23.76 12.35 10.71
C ARG A 278 -23.75 13.44 11.78
N CYS A 279 -23.69 14.69 11.36
CA CYS A 279 -24.01 15.83 12.24
C CYS A 279 -25.41 16.35 11.94
N PHE A 280 -26.40 15.47 11.77
CA PHE A 280 -27.82 15.82 11.94
C PHE A 280 -28.55 14.55 12.40
N ASN A 281 -28.94 14.59 13.67
CA ASN A 281 -29.89 13.75 14.39
C ASN A 281 -29.41 12.39 14.96
N ASP A 282 -29.69 12.32 16.26
CA ASP A 282 -30.01 11.17 17.09
C ASP A 282 -28.88 10.27 17.62
N GLY A 283 -28.65 10.42 18.93
CA GLY A 283 -29.00 9.39 19.92
C GLY A 283 -28.17 8.11 19.88
N GLU A 284 -27.50 7.85 21.00
CA GLU A 284 -26.80 6.61 21.34
C GLU A 284 -27.52 5.35 20.83
N ALA A 285 -27.07 4.83 19.69
CA ALA A 285 -27.39 3.50 19.21
C ALA A 285 -26.08 2.84 18.82
N ALA A 286 -25.86 1.63 19.32
CA ALA A 286 -24.73 0.78 18.97
C ALA A 286 -24.46 0.88 17.46
N HIS A 287 -23.35 1.53 17.09
CA HIS A 287 -23.05 1.83 15.71
C HIS A 287 -22.81 0.52 14.97
N ASP A 288 -23.81 0.07 14.22
CA ASP A 288 -23.64 -1.01 13.27
C ASP A 288 -22.56 -0.59 12.27
N ILE A 289 -21.43 -1.28 12.31
CA ILE A 289 -20.24 -1.03 11.47
C ILE A 289 -20.64 -1.05 9.98
N ASP A 290 -21.62 -1.89 9.64
CA ASP A 290 -22.12 -2.03 8.27
C ASP A 290 -22.99 -0.83 7.84
N SER A 291 -23.35 0.08 8.76
CA SER A 291 -24.12 1.30 8.46
C SER A 291 -23.27 2.54 8.12
N LEU A 292 -21.93 2.40 8.13
CA LEU A 292 -20.99 3.50 7.87
C LEU A 292 -20.56 3.55 6.39
N PRO A 293 -21.04 4.52 5.58
CA PRO A 293 -20.83 4.50 4.13
C PRO A 293 -19.36 4.61 3.74
N LEU A 294 -18.58 5.43 4.45
CA LEU A 294 -17.14 5.61 4.18
C LEU A 294 -16.33 4.36 4.52
N LEU A 295 -16.69 3.66 5.60
CA LEU A 295 -16.03 2.43 5.99
C LEU A 295 -16.34 1.30 4.99
N ASN A 296 -17.58 1.18 4.54
CA ASN A 296 -17.96 0.25 3.48
C ASN A 296 -17.28 0.57 2.15
N HIS A 297 -17.10 1.86 1.84
CA HIS A 297 -16.33 2.29 0.68
C HIS A 297 -14.87 1.83 0.78
N LEU A 298 -14.20 2.06 1.92
CA LEU A 298 -12.83 1.58 2.16
C LEU A 298 -12.73 0.05 2.06
N ARG A 299 -13.65 -0.70 2.68
CA ARG A 299 -13.69 -2.17 2.56
C ARG A 299 -13.80 -2.62 1.10
N THR A 300 -14.65 -1.94 0.34
CA THR A 300 -14.85 -2.23 -1.09
C THR A 300 -13.60 -1.92 -1.89
N LEU A 301 -12.94 -0.79 -1.64
CA LEU A 301 -11.68 -0.43 -2.29
C LEU A 301 -10.60 -1.47 -2.03
N CYS A 302 -10.34 -1.84 -0.78
CA CYS A 302 -9.35 -2.87 -0.43
C CYS A 302 -9.65 -4.21 -1.10
N ARG A 303 -10.91 -4.64 -1.07
CA ARG A 303 -11.34 -5.88 -1.73
C ARG A 303 -11.11 -5.81 -3.25
N LEU A 304 -11.47 -4.71 -3.90
CA LEU A 304 -11.30 -4.53 -5.34
C LEU A 304 -9.83 -4.46 -5.75
N GLN A 305 -8.98 -3.82 -4.95
CA GLN A 305 -7.53 -3.76 -5.17
C GLN A 305 -6.94 -5.17 -5.22
N VAL A 306 -7.19 -5.94 -4.17
CA VAL A 306 -6.68 -7.31 -4.07
C VAL A 306 -7.30 -8.23 -5.11
N GLN A 307 -8.62 -8.17 -5.34
CA GLN A 307 -9.26 -9.01 -6.35
C GLN A 307 -8.67 -8.75 -7.74
N LYS A 308 -8.44 -7.48 -8.12
CA LYS A 308 -7.78 -7.16 -9.39
C LYS A 308 -6.36 -7.69 -9.47
N ALA A 309 -5.64 -7.72 -8.35
CA ALA A 309 -4.30 -8.27 -8.30
C ALA A 309 -4.32 -9.80 -8.44
N ILE A 310 -5.28 -10.48 -7.81
CA ILE A 310 -5.50 -11.93 -7.94
C ILE A 310 -5.93 -12.30 -9.35
N ASP A 311 -6.91 -11.61 -9.95
CA ASP A 311 -7.41 -11.87 -11.31
C ASP A 311 -6.31 -11.80 -12.39
N ARG A 312 -5.22 -11.10 -12.10
CA ARG A 312 -4.05 -10.95 -12.98
C ARG A 312 -2.93 -11.92 -12.60
N SER A 313 -2.92 -12.37 -11.35
CA SER A 313 -2.11 -13.49 -10.95
C SER A 313 -2.68 -14.77 -11.55
N SER A 314 -1.84 -15.78 -11.67
CA SER A 314 -2.23 -17.14 -12.08
C SER A 314 -2.85 -17.96 -10.95
N LEU A 315 -3.26 -17.31 -9.86
CA LEU A 315 -3.72 -17.99 -8.67
C LEU A 315 -5.23 -18.20 -8.75
N ASP A 316 -5.59 -19.43 -9.10
CA ASP A 316 -6.98 -19.88 -9.03
C ASP A 316 -7.40 -20.14 -7.56
N ASP A 317 -8.70 -20.03 -7.31
CA ASP A 317 -9.35 -20.39 -6.04
C ASP A 317 -8.90 -19.56 -4.81
N ILE A 318 -8.71 -18.24 -5.01
CA ILE A 318 -8.48 -17.31 -3.90
C ILE A 318 -9.73 -16.46 -3.65
N GLN A 319 -10.21 -16.48 -2.41
CA GLN A 319 -11.25 -15.58 -1.92
C GLN A 319 -10.63 -14.40 -1.18
N VAL A 320 -11.15 -13.19 -1.40
CA VAL A 320 -10.70 -11.98 -0.70
C VAL A 320 -11.68 -11.64 0.42
N GLN A 321 -11.16 -11.49 1.63
CA GLN A 321 -11.92 -11.03 2.78
C GLN A 321 -11.29 -9.74 3.33
N VAL A 322 -12.13 -8.74 3.62
CA VAL A 322 -11.72 -7.55 4.37
C VAL A 322 -12.43 -7.55 5.72
N ARG A 323 -11.64 -7.74 6.77
CA ARG A 323 -12.07 -7.75 8.16
C ARG A 323 -11.92 -6.36 8.73
N VAL A 324 -12.87 -5.97 9.56
CA VAL A 324 -12.83 -4.70 10.28
C VAL A 324 -12.99 -4.99 11.76
N SER A 325 -12.12 -4.43 12.58
CA SER A 325 -12.23 -4.48 14.04
C SER A 325 -12.01 -3.10 14.64
N CYS A 326 -12.62 -2.84 15.79
CA CYS A 326 -12.39 -1.62 16.56
C CYS A 326 -11.24 -1.84 17.53
N ARG A 327 -10.31 -0.88 17.61
CA ARG A 327 -9.20 -0.90 18.55
C ARG A 327 -8.99 0.49 19.14
N THR A 328 -8.61 0.52 20.41
CA THR A 328 -8.09 1.71 21.09
C THR A 328 -6.76 1.30 21.69
N LEU A 329 -5.70 2.06 21.38
CA LEU A 329 -4.36 1.75 21.82
C LEU A 329 -3.87 2.85 22.77
N PRO A 330 -3.26 2.51 23.91
CA PRO A 330 -2.75 3.51 24.85
C PRO A 330 -1.59 4.31 24.26
N ARG A 331 -0.85 3.71 23.32
CA ARG A 331 0.20 4.35 22.52
C ARG A 331 0.13 3.81 21.10
N VAL A 332 0.36 4.69 20.13
CA VAL A 332 0.48 4.34 18.72
C VAL A 332 1.84 4.84 18.25
N ALA A 333 2.75 3.93 17.99
CA ALA A 333 3.97 4.22 17.23
C ALA A 333 3.59 4.26 15.74
N LEU A 334 4.16 5.22 15.01
CA LEU A 334 3.83 5.54 13.63
C LEU A 334 4.97 5.22 12.66
#